data_AF-A0A7R9CUL9-F1
#
_entry.id   AF-A0A7R9CUL9-F1
#
_cell.length_a   1.000
_cell.length_b   1.000
_cell.length_c   1.000
_cell.angle_alpha   90.00
_cell.angle_beta   90.00
_cell.angle_gamma   90.00
#
_symmetry.space_group_name_H-M   'P 1'
#
loop_
_entity.id
_entity.type
_entity.pdbx_description
1 polymer ?
#
loop_
_entity_poly.entity_id
_entity_poly.type
_entity_poly.pdbx_seq_one_letter_code
_entity_poly.pdbx_strand_id
1 'polypeptide(L)'
;MIRYLENLRAGILEPQALITAETTKRSYSLKLSKLRDVENAQSAGVNSLDVDLVEGKYLLSGAIDGSIYIHNLHNFTGSPNFTFTKLHGQSCE
;
A
#
# COMPACT_ATOMS: atom_id res chain seq x y z
N MET A 1 21.08 4.57 -7.81
CA MET A 1 20.95 3.80 -6.56
C MET A 1 22.31 3.44 -5.98
N ILE A 2 23.13 2.57 -6.62
CA ILE A 2 24.46 2.16 -6.09
C ILE A 2 25.34 3.35 -5.69
N ARG A 3 25.58 4.31 -6.62
CA ARG A 3 26.35 5.54 -6.32
C ARG A 3 25.79 6.38 -5.16
N TYR A 4 24.48 6.36 -4.97
CA TYR A 4 23.82 7.10 -3.88
C TYR A 4 24.08 6.42 -2.52
N LEU A 5 24.09 5.08 -2.50
CA LEU A 5 24.43 4.28 -1.32
C LEU A 5 25.91 4.43 -0.95
N GLU A 6 26.80 4.49 -1.94
CA GLU A 6 28.24 4.73 -1.73
C GLU A 6 28.49 6.11 -1.10
N ASN A 7 27.87 7.15 -1.65
CA ASN A 7 27.98 8.50 -1.11
C ASN A 7 27.39 8.62 0.31
N LEU A 8 26.28 7.93 0.58
CA LEU A 8 25.69 7.86 1.92
C LEU A 8 26.64 7.14 2.89
N ARG A 9 27.21 6.00 2.49
CA ARG A 9 28.19 5.26 3.31
C ARG A 9 29.46 6.05 3.58
N ALA A 10 29.88 6.88 2.62
CA ALA A 10 31.02 7.77 2.75
C ALA A 10 30.72 9.06 3.56
N GLY A 11 29.47 9.27 4.00
CA GLY A 11 29.07 10.48 4.73
C GLY A 11 28.99 11.74 3.88
N ILE A 12 28.96 11.61 2.54
CA ILE A 12 28.86 12.72 1.59
C ILE A 12 27.42 13.22 1.48
N LEU A 13 26.44 12.33 1.73
CA LEU A 13 25.01 12.62 1.62
C LEU A 13 24.29 12.35 2.94
N GLU A 14 23.38 13.26 3.28
CA GLU A 14 22.43 13.08 4.38
C GLU A 14 21.42 11.96 4.06
N PRO A 15 21.05 11.12 5.04
CA PRO A 15 20.06 10.05 4.84
C PRO A 15 18.72 10.51 4.27
N GLN A 16 18.23 11.67 4.71
CA GLN A 16 16.99 12.27 4.19
C GLN A 16 17.07 12.56 2.68
N ALA A 17 18.23 12.94 2.16
CA ALA A 17 18.39 13.22 0.74
C ALA A 17 18.19 11.95 -0.10
N LEU A 18 18.70 10.80 0.38
CA LEU A 18 18.45 9.50 -0.26
C LEU A 18 16.97 9.13 -0.21
N ILE A 19 16.33 9.25 0.96
CA ILE A 19 14.90 8.90 1.13
C ILE A 19 14.04 9.72 0.17
N THR A 20 14.23 11.03 0.14
CA THR A 20 13.47 11.93 -0.74
C THR A 20 13.73 11.60 -2.21
N ALA A 21 15.00 11.48 -2.63
CA ALA A 21 15.34 11.20 -4.03
C ALA A 21 14.76 9.87 -4.52
N GLU A 22 14.87 8.78 -3.76
CA GLU A 22 14.31 7.49 -4.14
C GLU A 22 12.78 7.46 -4.03
N THR A 23 12.17 8.15 -3.05
CA THR A 23 10.70 8.25 -2.93
C THR A 23 10.10 8.98 -4.13
N THR A 24 10.68 10.13 -4.50
CA THR A 24 10.27 10.91 -5.67
C THR A 24 10.44 10.10 -6.95
N LYS A 25 11.60 9.43 -7.13
CA LYS A 25 11.85 8.57 -8.30
C LYS A 25 10.85 7.42 -8.42
N ARG A 26 10.53 6.75 -7.31
CA ARG A 26 9.52 5.68 -7.26
C ARG A 26 8.12 6.21 -7.59
N SER A 27 7.78 7.40 -7.11
CA SER A 27 6.50 8.07 -7.38
C SER A 27 6.35 8.40 -8.87
N TYR A 28 7.40 8.91 -9.52
CA TYR A 28 7.40 9.16 -10.98
C TYR A 28 7.35 7.88 -11.83
N SER A 29 7.67 6.73 -11.24
CA SER A 29 7.69 5.43 -11.93
C SER A 29 6.51 4.54 -11.54
N LEU A 30 5.45 5.09 -10.93
CA LEU A 30 4.27 4.35 -10.54
C LEU A 30 3.55 3.75 -11.76
N LYS A 31 3.18 2.48 -11.63
CA LYS A 31 2.44 1.70 -12.63
C LYS A 31 1.42 0.84 -11.92
N LEU A 32 0.36 0.46 -12.63
CA LEU A 32 -0.59 -0.53 -12.13
C LEU A 32 0.14 -1.83 -11.82
N SER A 33 0.05 -2.29 -10.57
CA SER A 33 0.63 -3.55 -10.14
C SER A 33 -0.13 -4.71 -10.77
N LYS A 34 0.60 -5.66 -11.37
CA LYS A 34 0.04 -6.94 -11.84
C LYS A 34 0.28 -8.09 -10.86
N LEU A 35 0.95 -7.80 -9.75
CA LEU A 35 1.37 -8.78 -8.74
C LEU A 35 0.52 -8.68 -7.47
N ARG A 36 -0.30 -7.64 -7.36
CA ARG A 36 -1.11 -7.39 -6.17
C ARG A 36 -2.55 -7.29 -6.59
N ASP A 37 -3.40 -8.01 -5.88
CA ASP A 37 -4.83 -7.96 -6.07
C ASP A 37 -5.53 -7.67 -4.74
N VAL A 38 -6.78 -7.23 -4.79
CA VAL A 38 -7.62 -7.03 -3.61
C VAL A 38 -8.79 -7.98 -3.73
N GLU A 39 -9.08 -8.73 -2.67
CA GLU A 39 -10.23 -9.62 -2.67
C GLU A 39 -11.51 -8.87 -3.05
N ASN A 40 -12.22 -9.37 -4.06
CA ASN A 40 -13.45 -8.77 -4.55
C ASN A 40 -14.60 -9.07 -3.57
N ALA A 41 -14.66 -8.29 -2.50
CA ALA A 41 -15.57 -8.51 -1.40
C ALA A 41 -16.63 -7.40 -1.23
N GLN A 42 -16.60 -6.37 -2.09
CA GLN A 42 -17.47 -5.21 -2.04
C GLN A 42 -18.78 -5.50 -2.78
N SER A 43 -19.91 -5.25 -2.13
CA SER A 43 -21.26 -5.43 -2.72
C SER A 43 -21.63 -4.33 -3.72
N ALA A 44 -20.92 -3.20 -3.71
CA ALA A 44 -21.17 -2.05 -4.56
C ALA A 44 -19.89 -1.24 -4.84
N GLY A 45 -19.99 -0.18 -5.64
CA GLY A 45 -18.85 0.67 -5.99
C GLY A 45 -18.20 1.34 -4.77
N VAL A 46 -16.87 1.33 -4.72
CA VAL A 46 -16.07 1.97 -3.65
C VAL A 46 -16.05 3.47 -3.83
N ASN A 47 -16.37 4.21 -2.78
CA ASN A 47 -16.34 5.67 -2.77
C ASN A 47 -15.22 6.25 -1.89
N SER A 48 -14.65 5.47 -0.98
CA SER A 48 -13.65 5.92 -0.03
C SER A 48 -12.67 4.80 0.35
N LEU A 49 -11.40 5.16 0.53
CA LEU A 49 -10.31 4.28 0.93
C LEU A 49 -9.43 5.01 1.95
N ASP A 50 -9.10 4.33 3.05
CA ASP A 50 -8.18 4.86 4.08
C ASP A 50 -7.21 3.78 4.55
N VAL A 51 -5.93 4.13 4.72
CA VAL A 51 -4.87 3.19 5.09
C VAL A 51 -4.41 3.54 6.51
N ASP A 52 -4.25 2.51 7.34
CA ASP A 52 -3.69 2.67 8.68
C ASP A 52 -2.34 3.43 8.65
N LEU A 53 -2.28 4.55 9.38
CA LEU A 53 -1.13 5.45 9.40
C LEU A 53 0.03 4.94 10.27
N VAL A 54 -0.22 3.98 11.16
CA VAL A 54 0.80 3.50 12.11
C VAL A 54 1.61 2.37 11.48
N GLU A 55 0.95 1.29 11.07
CA GLU A 55 1.63 0.12 10.52
C GLU A 55 1.46 -0.02 9.00
N GLY A 56 0.55 0.73 8.38
CA GLY A 56 0.25 0.59 6.94
C GLY A 56 -0.32 -0.79 6.59
N LYS A 57 -0.89 -1.49 7.58
CA LYS A 57 -1.22 -2.92 7.49
C LYS A 57 -2.67 -3.16 7.12
N TYR A 58 -3.55 -2.23 7.47
CA TYR A 58 -4.98 -2.36 7.26
C TYR A 58 -5.48 -1.29 6.29
N LEU A 59 -6.41 -1.68 5.43
CA LEU A 59 -7.11 -0.79 4.51
C LEU A 59 -8.60 -0.82 4.83
N LEU A 60 -9.17 0.34 5.13
CA LEU A 60 -10.59 0.56 5.25
C LEU A 60 -11.15 0.96 3.88
N SER A 61 -12.19 0.29 3.41
CA SER A 61 -12.91 0.66 2.18
C SER A 61 -14.40 0.84 2.43
N GLY A 62 -14.93 1.99 2.03
CA GLY A 62 -16.36 2.31 2.06
C GLY A 62 -17.01 2.10 0.70
N ALA A 63 -18.18 1.47 0.68
CA ALA A 63 -19.00 1.25 -0.51
C ALA A 63 -20.22 2.18 -0.54
N ILE A 64 -20.76 2.40 -1.74
CA ILE A 64 -21.91 3.30 -1.98
C ILE A 64 -23.20 2.85 -1.29
N ASP A 65 -23.35 1.55 -1.03
CA ASP A 65 -24.48 0.95 -0.33
C ASP A 65 -24.40 1.10 1.21
N GLY A 66 -23.39 1.82 1.71
CA GLY A 66 -23.15 2.00 3.15
C GLY A 66 -22.33 0.87 3.78
N SER A 67 -21.90 -0.13 3.00
CA SER A 67 -21.07 -1.21 3.53
C SER A 67 -19.62 -0.76 3.75
N ILE A 68 -19.02 -1.22 4.85
CA ILE A 68 -17.64 -0.91 5.25
C ILE A 68 -16.85 -2.21 5.33
N TYR A 69 -15.67 -2.25 4.72
CA TYR A 69 -14.78 -3.41 4.72
C TYR A 69 -13.39 -3.08 5.25
N ILE A 70 -12.79 -4.04 5.95
CA ILE A 70 -11.41 -3.98 6.43
C ILE A 70 -10.62 -5.05 5.71
N HIS A 71 -9.53 -4.66 5.05
CA HIS A 71 -8.62 -5.54 4.32
C HIS A 71 -7.26 -5.60 5.01
N ASN A 72 -6.63 -6.77 4.99
CA ASN A 72 -5.26 -6.98 5.41
C ASN A 72 -4.31 -6.84 4.22
N LEU A 73 -3.39 -5.88 4.30
CA LEU A 73 -2.39 -5.60 3.26
C LEU A 73 -1.12 -6.45 3.41
N HIS A 74 -0.99 -7.21 4.49
CA HIS A 74 0.21 -7.98 4.78
C HIS A 74 0.30 -9.26 3.92
N ASN A 75 1.51 -9.51 3.41
CA ASN A 75 1.79 -10.70 2.60
C ASN A 75 2.27 -11.87 3.47
N PHE A 76 1.36 -12.77 3.81
CA PHE A 76 1.70 -14.00 4.54
C PHE A 76 2.18 -15.13 3.64
N THR A 77 2.08 -14.99 2.31
CA THR A 77 2.39 -16.08 1.37
C THR A 77 3.88 -16.17 1.05
N GLY A 78 4.64 -15.10 1.27
CA GLY A 78 6.04 -14.98 0.84
C GLY A 78 6.22 -14.84 -0.68
N SER A 79 5.14 -14.97 -1.47
CA SER A 79 5.15 -14.79 -2.91
C SER A 79 5.02 -13.30 -3.28
N PRO A 80 5.74 -12.79 -4.30
CA PRO A 80 5.54 -11.43 -4.79
C PRO A 80 4.12 -11.23 -5.35
N ASN A 81 3.48 -12.31 -5.80
CA ASN A 81 2.08 -12.36 -6.20
C ASN A 81 1.20 -12.73 -5.01
N PHE A 82 0.36 -11.82 -4.55
CA PHE A 82 -0.58 -12.09 -3.45
C PHE A 82 -1.80 -11.16 -3.49
N THR A 83 -2.85 -11.61 -2.82
CA THR A 83 -4.14 -10.91 -2.74
C THR A 83 -4.33 -10.40 -1.32
N PHE A 84 -4.73 -9.13 -1.17
CA PHE A 84 -5.16 -8.58 0.11
C PHE A 84 -6.48 -9.22 0.52
N THR A 85 -6.56 -9.67 1.76
CA THR A 85 -7.69 -10.46 2.26
C THR A 85 -8.65 -9.59 3.04
N LYS A 86 -9.95 -9.81 2.85
CA LYS A 86 -10.98 -9.20 3.70
C LYS A 86 -10.93 -9.84 5.09
N LEU A 87 -10.79 -9.01 6.11
CA LEU A 87 -10.91 -9.40 7.50
C LEU A 87 -12.34 -9.25 8.00
N HIS A 88 -13.00 -8.15 7.61
CA HIS A 88 -14.32 -7.82 8.14
C HIS A 88 -15.14 -7.06 7.11
N GLY A 89 -16.47 -7.21 7.18
CA GLY A 89 -17.41 -6.42 6.41
C GLY A 89 -18.69 -6.21 7.22
N GLN A 90 -19.11 -4.95 7.37
CA GLN A 90 -20.40 -4.59 7.96
C GLN A 90 -21.23 -3.85 6.94
N SER A 91 -22.50 -4.20 6.85
CA SER A 91 -23.50 -3.40 6.17
C SER A 91 -24.28 -2.65 7.25
N CYS A 92 -24.42 -1.34 7.10
CA CYS A 92 -25.29 -0.55 7.95
C CYS A 92 -26.69 -0.59 7.33
N GLU A 93 -27.60 -1.36 7.94
CA GLU A 93 -29.05 -1.29 7.67
C GLU A 93 -29.68 -0.05 8.32
#